data_AF-A0A842SAS7-F1
#
_entry.id   AF-A0A842SAS7-F1
#
_cell.length_a   1.000
_cell.length_b   1.000
_cell.length_c   1.000
_cell.angle_alpha   90.00
_cell.angle_beta   90.00
_cell.angle_gamma   90.00
#
_symmetry.space_group_name_H-M   'P 1'
#
loop_
_entity.id
_entity.type
_entity.pdbx_description
1 polymer ?
#
loop_
_entity_poly.entity_id
_entity_poly.type
_entity_poly.pdbx_seq_one_letter_code
_entity_poly.pdbx_strand_id
1 'polypeptide(L)'
;MKHHIIKKKLQKKGWENHHVSHAIKTLERAKDNNHPLLVKFDKLQSWLALLISLVINFVVSFSMIPVYLTMPTIFVSVCLVFFGLSFGFLIDIFVREIEYFFHHHYILAWLFLPSISIITIYYSLKLANIISAALPIGRTHNAVVLGTIYVLSFSLPHLTYKYFEMNEYVEKWI
;
A
#
# COMPACT_ATOMS: atom_id res chain seq x y z
N MET A 1 -16.10 -5.98 19.24
CA MET A 1 -15.29 -5.50 20.38
C MET A 1 -15.46 -4.01 20.73
N LYS A 2 -15.84 -3.09 19.81
CA LYS A 2 -15.95 -1.64 20.11
C LYS A 2 -17.17 -1.21 20.97
N HIS A 3 -18.26 -1.98 21.06
CA HIS A 3 -19.50 -1.55 21.74
C HIS A 3 -19.37 -1.37 23.25
N HIS A 4 -18.55 -2.19 23.94
CA HIS A 4 -18.32 -2.00 25.37
C HIS A 4 -17.66 -0.65 25.66
N ILE A 5 -16.71 -0.22 24.82
CA ILE A 5 -15.93 1.00 25.05
C ILE A 5 -16.85 2.22 24.90
N ILE A 6 -17.71 2.20 23.88
CA ILE A 6 -18.72 3.23 23.64
C ILE A 6 -19.72 3.28 24.81
N LYS A 7 -20.20 2.11 25.28
CA LYS A 7 -21.09 2.00 26.45
C LYS A 7 -20.48 2.67 27.69
N LYS A 8 -19.22 2.33 28.03
CA LYS A 8 -18.52 2.91 29.18
C LYS A 8 -18.31 4.43 29.03
N LYS A 9 -17.98 4.91 27.83
CA LYS A 9 -17.82 6.37 27.57
C LYS A 9 -19.14 7.12 27.72
N LEU A 10 -20.25 6.57 27.26
CA LEU A 10 -21.57 7.20 27.39
C LEU A 10 -22.06 7.20 28.84
N GLN A 11 -21.88 6.09 29.56
CA GLN A 11 -22.17 6.03 31.00
C GLN A 11 -21.34 7.04 31.80
N LYS A 12 -20.05 7.20 31.49
CA LYS A 12 -19.17 8.21 32.11
C LYS A 12 -19.63 9.65 31.85
N LYS A 13 -20.37 9.89 30.76
CA LYS A 13 -20.99 11.19 30.43
C LYS A 13 -22.35 11.41 31.11
N GLY A 14 -22.78 10.50 31.99
CA GLY A 14 -24.05 10.62 32.71
C GLY A 14 -25.27 10.19 31.90
N TRP A 15 -25.10 9.48 30.79
CA TRP A 15 -26.24 8.96 30.04
C TRP A 15 -26.92 7.81 30.78
N GLU A 16 -28.24 7.83 30.83
CA GLU A 16 -29.01 6.74 31.40
C GLU A 16 -28.86 5.44 30.58
N ASN A 17 -28.88 4.30 31.26
CA ASN A 17 -28.66 2.98 30.66
C ASN A 17 -29.62 2.68 29.50
N HIS A 18 -30.85 3.18 29.56
CA HIS A 18 -31.86 2.96 28.54
C HIS A 18 -31.56 3.75 27.24
N HIS A 19 -31.03 4.98 27.34
CA HIS A 19 -30.58 5.75 26.18
C HIS A 19 -29.32 5.13 25.56
N VAL A 20 -28.39 4.64 26.39
CA VAL A 20 -27.18 3.98 25.90
C VAL A 20 -27.51 2.69 25.15
N SER A 21 -28.43 1.86 25.68
CA SER A 21 -28.84 0.64 25.00
C SER A 21 -29.59 0.96 23.69
N HIS A 22 -30.45 1.97 23.69
CA HIS A 22 -31.15 2.39 22.48
C HIS A 22 -30.18 2.90 21.41
N ALA A 23 -29.23 3.76 21.77
CA ALA A 23 -28.21 4.28 20.87
C ALA A 23 -27.33 3.17 20.28
N ILE A 24 -26.90 2.20 21.09
CA ILE A 24 -26.15 1.02 20.61
C ILE A 24 -27.00 0.22 19.62
N LYS A 25 -28.28 0.00 19.92
CA LYS A 25 -29.20 -0.76 19.07
C LYS A 25 -29.47 -0.04 17.73
N THR A 26 -29.53 1.29 17.73
CA THR A 26 -29.64 2.10 16.51
C THR A 26 -28.36 2.05 15.68
N LEU A 27 -27.19 2.06 16.33
CA LEU A 27 -25.89 1.87 15.68
C LEU A 27 -25.75 0.46 15.07
N GLU A 28 -26.18 -0.57 15.78
CA GLU A 28 -26.20 -1.95 15.28
C GLU A 28 -27.16 -2.09 14.08
N ARG A 29 -28.38 -1.55 14.19
CA ARG A 29 -29.31 -1.53 13.05
C ARG A 29 -28.78 -0.75 11.87
N ALA A 30 -28.14 0.40 12.08
CA ALA A 30 -27.54 1.18 11.00
C ALA A 30 -26.39 0.42 10.32
N LYS A 31 -25.61 -0.35 11.10
CA LYS A 31 -24.54 -1.20 10.58
C LYS A 31 -25.09 -2.40 9.78
N ASP A 32 -26.15 -3.03 10.25
CA ASP A 32 -26.78 -4.17 9.58
C ASP A 32 -27.65 -3.76 8.38
N ASN A 33 -28.23 -2.55 8.40
CA ASN A 33 -28.94 -1.93 7.28
C ASN A 33 -28.04 -1.09 6.37
N ASN A 34 -26.72 -1.28 6.41
CA ASN A 34 -25.86 -0.70 5.39
C ASN A 34 -26.37 -1.17 4.03
N HIS A 35 -26.89 -0.22 3.24
CA HIS A 35 -27.55 -0.53 1.97
C HIS A 35 -26.59 -1.37 1.12
N PRO A 36 -27.00 -2.50 0.53
CA PRO A 36 -26.09 -3.39 -0.21
C PRO A 36 -25.38 -2.68 -1.38
N LEU A 37 -25.90 -1.53 -1.82
CA LEU A 37 -25.23 -0.63 -2.76
C LEU A 37 -24.00 0.06 -2.15
N LEU A 38 -24.08 0.57 -0.93
CA LEU A 38 -22.97 1.26 -0.26
C LEU A 38 -21.78 0.31 -0.06
N VAL A 39 -22.03 -0.92 0.38
CA VAL A 39 -20.98 -1.95 0.54
C VAL A 39 -20.32 -2.29 -0.81
N LYS A 40 -21.09 -2.31 -1.90
CA LYS A 40 -20.55 -2.52 -3.25
C LYS A 40 -19.72 -1.32 -3.73
N PHE A 41 -20.12 -0.10 -3.40
CA PHE A 41 -19.37 1.12 -3.72
C PHE A 41 -18.03 1.17 -2.98
N ASP A 42 -18.00 0.87 -1.68
CA ASP A 42 -16.75 0.82 -0.90
C ASP A 42 -15.76 -0.20 -1.47
N LYS A 43 -16.29 -1.36 -1.87
CA LYS A 43 -15.52 -2.41 -2.54
C LYS A 43 -14.96 -1.92 -3.89
N LEU A 44 -15.78 -1.28 -4.72
CA LEU A 44 -15.36 -0.76 -6.02
C LEU A 44 -14.31 0.34 -5.87
N GLN A 45 -14.49 1.25 -4.92
CA GLN A 45 -13.56 2.33 -4.62
C GLN A 45 -12.18 1.78 -4.24
N SER A 46 -12.14 0.73 -3.41
CA SER A 46 -10.88 0.08 -3.02
C SER A 46 -10.13 -0.51 -4.22
N TRP A 47 -10.84 -1.18 -5.14
CA TRP A 47 -10.25 -1.71 -6.37
C TRP A 47 -9.77 -0.62 -7.32
N LEU A 48 -10.55 0.46 -7.46
CA LEU A 48 -10.17 1.62 -8.26
C LEU A 48 -8.93 2.31 -7.70
N ALA A 49 -8.82 2.45 -6.38
CA ALA A 49 -7.66 3.04 -5.73
C ALA A 49 -6.39 2.23 -6.02
N LEU A 50 -6.46 0.89 -5.95
CA LEU A 50 -5.35 0.01 -6.31
C LEU A 50 -4.99 0.11 -7.79
N LEU A 51 -5.98 0.15 -8.68
CA LEU A 51 -5.75 0.32 -10.12
C LEU A 51 -5.08 1.66 -10.44
N ILE A 52 -5.58 2.76 -9.86
CA ILE A 52 -5.01 4.10 -10.01
C ILE A 52 -3.57 4.12 -9.51
N SER A 53 -3.31 3.50 -8.36
CA SER A 53 -1.97 3.44 -7.78
C SER A 53 -0.99 2.65 -8.64
N LEU A 54 -1.47 1.58 -9.30
CA LEU A 54 -0.69 0.85 -10.30
C LEU A 54 -0.30 1.75 -11.47
N VAL A 55 -1.27 2.49 -12.02
CA VAL A 55 -1.03 3.42 -13.13
C VAL A 55 -0.03 4.51 -12.73
N ILE A 56 -0.17 5.10 -11.55
CA ILE A 56 0.76 6.10 -11.02
C ILE A 56 2.17 5.50 -10.89
N ASN A 57 2.30 4.28 -10.37
CA ASN A 57 3.60 3.61 -10.25
C ASN A 57 4.27 3.43 -11.62
N PHE A 58 3.51 3.01 -12.65
CA PHE A 58 4.02 2.93 -14.02
C PHE A 58 4.47 4.30 -14.53
N VAL A 59 3.61 5.32 -14.47
CA VAL A 59 3.92 6.68 -14.95
C VAL A 59 5.20 7.21 -14.33
N VAL A 60 5.38 7.02 -13.02
CA VAL A 60 6.57 7.50 -12.32
C VAL A 60 7.81 6.64 -12.59
N SER A 61 7.65 5.32 -12.75
CA SER A 61 8.75 4.46 -13.19
C SER A 61 9.25 4.84 -14.59
N PHE A 62 8.34 5.18 -15.51
CA PHE A 62 8.69 5.67 -16.85
C PHE A 62 9.29 7.09 -16.82
N SER A 63 8.83 7.95 -15.91
CA SER A 63 9.41 9.30 -15.77
C SER A 63 10.85 9.30 -15.25
N MET A 64 11.33 8.17 -14.70
CA MET A 64 12.73 7.97 -14.32
C MET A 64 13.66 7.64 -15.50
N ILE A 65 13.14 7.34 -16.70
CA ILE A 65 13.98 7.01 -17.86
C ILE A 65 15.02 8.08 -18.18
N PRO A 66 14.70 9.39 -18.23
CA PRO A 66 15.70 10.43 -18.45
C PRO A 66 16.79 10.44 -17.38
N VAL A 67 16.44 10.12 -16.12
CA VAL A 67 17.39 10.00 -15.00
C VAL A 67 18.34 8.83 -15.24
N TYR A 68 17.81 7.67 -15.65
CA TYR A 68 18.63 6.50 -16.01
C TYR A 68 19.59 6.79 -17.17
N LEU A 69 19.18 7.60 -18.15
CA LEU A 69 20.03 7.88 -19.31
C LEU A 69 21.20 8.83 -18.99
N THR A 70 21.00 9.77 -18.07
CA THR A 70 21.91 10.91 -17.89
C THR A 70 22.78 10.82 -16.63
N MET A 71 22.31 10.13 -15.58
CA MET A 71 22.92 10.17 -14.26
C MET A 71 23.87 8.98 -14.01
N PRO A 72 24.84 9.10 -13.08
CA PRO A 72 25.69 7.97 -12.71
C PRO A 72 24.90 6.95 -11.87
N THR A 73 25.34 5.69 -11.89
CA THR A 73 24.67 4.58 -11.19
C THR A 73 24.39 4.88 -9.73
N ILE A 74 25.33 5.52 -9.02
CA ILE A 74 25.16 5.84 -7.59
C ILE A 74 23.97 6.79 -7.35
N PHE A 75 23.79 7.80 -8.20
CA PHE A 75 22.70 8.76 -8.10
C PHE A 75 21.37 8.10 -8.45
N VAL A 76 21.35 7.28 -9.51
CA VAL A 76 20.19 6.47 -9.87
C VAL A 76 19.77 5.56 -8.72
N SER A 77 20.71 4.89 -8.05
CA SER A 77 20.43 4.04 -6.90
C SER A 77 19.79 4.83 -5.75
N VAL A 78 20.30 6.03 -5.42
CA VAL A 78 19.71 6.88 -4.38
C VAL A 78 18.28 7.32 -4.76
N CYS A 79 18.05 7.72 -6.01
CA CYS A 79 16.72 8.04 -6.50
C CYS A 79 15.78 6.83 -6.37
N LEU A 80 16.22 5.64 -6.78
CA LEU A 80 15.42 4.42 -6.68
C LEU A 80 15.07 4.06 -5.23
N VAL A 81 15.99 4.27 -4.27
CA VAL A 81 15.68 4.08 -2.85
C VAL A 81 14.59 5.06 -2.40
N PHE A 82 14.75 6.36 -2.71
CA PHE A 82 13.78 7.38 -2.31
C PHE A 82 12.39 7.17 -2.93
N PHE A 83 12.34 6.87 -4.24
CA PHE A 83 11.09 6.55 -4.93
C PHE A 83 10.51 5.23 -4.47
N GLY A 84 11.34 4.19 -4.33
CA GLY A 84 10.92 2.88 -3.82
C GLY A 84 10.24 3.01 -2.47
N LEU A 85 10.88 3.67 -1.51
CA LEU A 85 10.29 3.92 -0.19
C LEU A 85 9.00 4.74 -0.28
N SER A 86 8.99 5.85 -1.03
CA SER A 86 7.81 6.72 -1.16
C SER A 86 6.60 5.98 -1.72
N PHE A 87 6.79 5.21 -2.79
CA PHE A 87 5.71 4.41 -3.38
C PHE A 87 5.36 3.19 -2.54
N GLY A 88 6.34 2.59 -1.88
CA GLY A 88 6.14 1.50 -0.93
C GLY A 88 5.17 1.94 0.17
N PHE A 89 5.39 3.11 0.77
CA PHE A 89 4.48 3.69 1.76
C PHE A 89 3.08 3.96 1.20
N LEU A 90 3.00 4.59 0.02
CA LEU A 90 1.73 4.90 -0.61
C LEU A 90 0.90 3.63 -0.85
N ILE A 91 1.52 2.60 -1.41
CA ILE A 91 0.86 1.34 -1.72
C ILE A 91 0.52 0.56 -0.44
N ASP A 92 1.38 0.58 0.57
CA ASP A 92 1.12 -0.04 1.87
C ASP A 92 -0.13 0.55 2.56
N ILE A 93 -0.39 1.86 2.41
CA ILE A 93 -1.67 2.47 2.86
C ILE A 93 -2.84 1.82 2.13
N PHE A 94 -2.80 1.70 0.81
CA PHE A 94 -3.89 1.09 0.04
C PHE A 94 -4.10 -0.39 0.35
N VAL A 95 -3.01 -1.14 0.54
CA VAL A 95 -3.08 -2.55 0.93
C VAL A 95 -3.77 -2.72 2.28
N ARG A 96 -3.44 -1.89 3.27
CA ARG A 96 -4.10 -1.93 4.58
C ARG A 96 -5.60 -1.64 4.49
N GLU A 97 -5.99 -0.69 3.65
CA GLU A 97 -7.42 -0.42 3.41
C GLU A 97 -8.12 -1.64 2.81
N ILE A 98 -7.51 -2.30 1.82
CA ILE A 98 -8.07 -3.51 1.21
C ILE A 98 -8.14 -4.67 2.21
N GLU A 99 -7.08 -4.90 2.99
CA GLU A 99 -7.05 -5.95 4.01
C GLU A 99 -8.17 -5.75 5.05
N TYR A 100 -8.40 -4.51 5.46
CA TYR A 100 -9.49 -4.14 6.35
C TYR A 100 -10.86 -4.54 5.78
N PHE A 101 -11.10 -4.32 4.48
CA PHE A 101 -12.38 -4.66 3.85
C PHE A 101 -12.54 -6.16 3.54
N PHE A 102 -11.46 -6.86 3.20
CA PHE A 102 -11.56 -8.21 2.63
C PHE A 102 -11.25 -9.36 3.58
N HIS A 103 -10.64 -9.13 4.76
CA HIS A 103 -10.41 -10.08 5.88
C HIS A 103 -9.80 -11.47 5.55
N HIS A 104 -9.67 -11.89 4.29
CA HIS A 104 -9.29 -13.24 3.86
C HIS A 104 -8.23 -13.25 2.74
N HIS A 105 -7.95 -12.11 2.09
CA HIS A 105 -7.04 -12.06 0.95
C HIS A 105 -5.66 -11.43 1.25
N TYR A 106 -5.17 -11.59 2.50
CA TYR A 106 -3.84 -11.09 2.93
C TYR A 106 -2.68 -11.60 2.05
N ILE A 107 -2.74 -12.86 1.61
CA ILE A 107 -1.70 -13.49 0.79
C ILE A 107 -1.59 -12.82 -0.59
N LEU A 108 -2.71 -12.34 -1.13
CA LEU A 108 -2.74 -11.75 -2.46
C LEU A 108 -1.95 -10.43 -2.48
N ALA A 109 -2.09 -9.60 -1.44
CA ALA A 109 -1.35 -8.35 -1.33
C ALA A 109 0.17 -8.61 -1.25
N TRP A 110 0.58 -9.58 -0.43
CA TRP A 110 1.99 -9.94 -0.24
C TRP A 110 2.72 -10.33 -1.53
N LEU A 111 2.05 -11.02 -2.44
CA LEU A 111 2.65 -11.43 -3.72
C LEU A 111 2.49 -10.34 -4.80
N PHE A 112 1.38 -9.59 -4.76
CA PHE A 112 1.05 -8.60 -5.77
C PHE A 112 2.02 -7.42 -5.76
N LEU A 113 2.42 -6.94 -4.58
CA LEU A 113 3.37 -5.83 -4.41
C LEU A 113 4.74 -6.06 -5.06
N PRO A 114 5.50 -7.12 -4.68
CA PRO A 114 6.80 -7.38 -5.30
C PRO A 114 6.65 -7.64 -6.80
N SER A 115 5.59 -8.33 -7.22
CA SER A 115 5.34 -8.62 -8.64
C SER A 115 5.21 -7.34 -9.48
N ILE A 116 4.42 -6.37 -9.02
CA ILE A 116 4.29 -5.08 -9.70
C ILE A 116 5.64 -4.38 -9.78
N SER A 117 6.35 -4.29 -8.65
CA SER A 117 7.62 -3.56 -8.59
C SER A 117 8.69 -4.16 -9.51
N ILE A 118 8.74 -5.50 -9.62
CA ILE A 118 9.64 -6.21 -10.53
C ILE A 118 9.28 -5.91 -11.99
N ILE A 119 7.98 -5.96 -12.32
CA ILE A 119 7.49 -5.68 -13.67
C ILE A 119 7.83 -4.24 -14.06
N THR A 120 7.47 -3.24 -13.25
CA THR A 120 7.68 -1.82 -13.58
C THR A 120 9.15 -1.47 -13.73
N ILE A 121 10.01 -1.94 -12.83
CA ILE A 121 11.45 -1.64 -12.90
C ILE A 121 12.13 -2.37 -14.06
N TYR A 122 11.75 -3.62 -14.33
CA TYR A 122 12.29 -4.40 -15.44
C TYR A 122 11.97 -3.75 -16.79
N TYR A 123 10.71 -3.39 -17.04
CA TYR A 123 10.32 -2.76 -18.30
C TYR A 123 10.91 -1.35 -18.46
N SER A 124 10.95 -0.53 -17.40
CA SER A 124 11.52 0.82 -17.48
C SER A 124 13.04 0.80 -17.72
N LEU A 125 13.79 -0.07 -17.05
CA LEU A 125 15.24 -0.22 -17.27
C LEU A 125 15.55 -0.85 -18.63
N LYS A 126 14.78 -1.84 -19.07
CA LYS A 126 14.95 -2.43 -20.41
C LYS A 126 14.73 -1.39 -21.50
N LEU A 127 13.67 -0.58 -21.37
CA LEU A 127 13.41 0.50 -22.32
C LEU A 127 14.51 1.56 -22.28
N ALA A 128 14.97 1.96 -21.10
CA ALA A 128 16.10 2.89 -20.97
C ALA A 128 17.38 2.36 -21.62
N ASN A 129 17.70 1.06 -21.45
CA ASN A 129 18.86 0.44 -22.09
C ASN A 129 18.71 0.37 -23.63
N ILE A 130 17.51 0.13 -24.16
CA ILE A 130 17.24 0.17 -25.61
C ILE A 130 17.49 1.59 -26.14
N ILE A 131 16.97 2.61 -25.46
CA ILE A 131 17.17 4.02 -25.83
C ILE A 131 18.65 4.40 -25.72
N SER A 132 19.33 3.92 -24.67
CA SER A 132 20.77 4.12 -24.45
C SER A 132 21.63 3.47 -25.53
N ALA A 133 21.19 2.36 -26.12
CA ALA A 133 21.90 1.73 -27.23
C ALA A 133 21.69 2.49 -28.56
N ALA A 134 20.52 3.13 -28.71
CA ALA A 134 20.21 3.94 -29.88
C ALA A 134 20.84 5.35 -29.84
N LEU A 135 21.12 5.88 -28.66
CA LEU A 135 21.67 7.21 -28.46
C LEU A 135 23.10 7.15 -27.88
N PRO A 136 24.10 7.85 -28.45
CA PRO A 136 25.50 7.80 -28.00
C PRO A 136 25.74 8.49 -26.64
N ILE A 137 24.69 8.96 -25.97
CA ILE A 137 24.72 9.65 -24.68
C ILE A 137 24.37 8.73 -23.50
N GLY A 138 23.87 7.52 -23.77
CA GLY A 138 23.31 6.68 -22.73
C GLY A 138 24.36 5.89 -21.96
N ARG A 139 24.19 5.85 -20.64
CA ARG A 139 24.89 4.90 -19.76
C ARG A 139 24.06 3.63 -19.63
N THR A 140 24.73 2.49 -19.72
CA THR A 140 24.09 1.21 -19.43
C THR A 140 24.12 0.95 -17.93
N HIS A 141 22.99 0.51 -17.40
CA HIS A 141 22.87 0.11 -16.01
C HIS A 141 22.58 -1.37 -15.88
N ASN A 142 23.14 -2.02 -14.86
CA ASN A 142 22.82 -3.39 -14.54
C ASN A 142 21.40 -3.46 -13.97
N ALA A 143 20.47 -3.97 -14.78
CA ALA A 143 19.06 -4.01 -14.44
C ALA A 143 18.74 -4.88 -13.23
N VAL A 144 19.54 -5.93 -12.99
CA VAL A 144 19.35 -6.82 -11.85
C VAL A 144 19.67 -6.08 -10.55
N VAL A 145 20.82 -5.39 -10.50
CA VAL A 145 21.26 -4.66 -9.30
C VAL A 145 20.28 -3.53 -8.94
N LEU A 146 19.93 -2.68 -9.91
CA LEU A 146 19.00 -1.58 -9.67
C LEU A 146 17.58 -2.08 -9.38
N GLY A 147 17.15 -3.15 -10.04
CA GLY A 147 15.89 -3.83 -9.76
C GLY A 147 15.82 -4.33 -8.32
N THR A 148 16.86 -5.01 -7.83
CA THR A 148 16.92 -5.48 -6.44
C THR A 148 16.86 -4.31 -5.45
N ILE A 149 17.61 -3.22 -5.68
CA ILE A 149 17.58 -2.04 -4.81
C ILE A 149 16.17 -1.46 -4.75
N TYR A 150 15.50 -1.30 -5.89
CA TYR A 150 14.15 -0.77 -5.95
C TYR A 150 13.14 -1.68 -5.25
N VAL A 151 13.15 -3.00 -5.53
CA VAL A 151 12.24 -3.97 -4.92
C VAL A 151 12.40 -4.00 -3.41
N LEU A 152 13.64 -4.06 -2.90
CA LEU A 152 13.90 -4.04 -1.46
C LEU A 152 13.39 -2.74 -0.82
N SER A 153 13.67 -1.60 -1.44
CA SER A 153 13.23 -0.28 -0.95
C SER A 153 11.70 -0.14 -0.98
N PHE A 154 11.05 -0.67 -2.01
CA PHE A 154 9.60 -0.65 -2.18
C PHE A 154 8.87 -1.58 -1.21
N SER A 155 9.42 -2.77 -0.95
CA SER A 155 8.84 -3.72 0.00
C SER A 155 9.07 -3.32 1.46
N LEU A 156 10.10 -2.54 1.76
CA LEU A 156 10.51 -2.23 3.13
C LEU A 156 9.38 -1.63 4.00
N PRO A 157 8.60 -0.61 3.57
CA PRO A 157 7.54 -0.04 4.40
C PRO A 157 6.51 -1.09 4.85
N HIS A 158 6.05 -1.94 3.93
CA HIS A 158 5.10 -3.00 4.22
C HIS A 158 5.67 -4.05 5.19
N LEU A 159 6.92 -4.48 4.96
CA LEU A 159 7.61 -5.44 5.83
C LEU A 159 7.77 -4.89 7.25
N THR A 160 8.16 -3.62 7.38
CA THR A 160 8.32 -2.98 8.70
C THR A 160 6.99 -2.88 9.44
N TYR A 161 5.91 -2.46 8.76
CA TYR A 161 4.58 -2.41 9.35
C TYR A 161 4.13 -3.79 9.86
N LYS A 162 4.30 -4.83 9.04
CA LYS A 162 3.88 -6.19 9.40
C LYS A 162 4.68 -6.75 10.57
N TYR A 163 5.97 -6.46 10.63
CA TYR A 163 6.83 -6.84 11.75
C TYR A 163 6.35 -6.22 13.06
N PHE A 164 6.02 -4.93 13.07
CA PHE A 164 5.51 -4.25 14.27
C PHE A 164 4.12 -4.77 14.69
N GLU A 165 3.21 -4.99 13.74
CA GLU A 165 1.90 -5.55 14.02
C GLU A 165 2.01 -6.93 14.72
N MET A 166 2.88 -7.80 14.21
CA MET A 166 3.09 -9.13 14.78
C MET A 166 3.66 -9.08 16.21
N ASN A 167 4.56 -8.14 16.50
CA ASN A 167 5.13 -7.98 17.84
C ASN A 167 4.07 -7.55 18.88
N GLU A 168 3.16 -6.65 18.50
CA GLU A 168 2.06 -6.21 19.39
C GLU A 168 1.08 -7.35 19.73
N TYR A 169 0.88 -8.29 18.80
CA TYR A 169 0.09 -9.50 19.10
C TYR A 169 0.80 -10.39 20.11
N VAL A 170 2.10 -10.65 19.95
CA VAL A 170 2.86 -11.52 20.86
C VAL A 170 2.85 -10.97 22.29
N GLU A 171 3.05 -9.67 22.49
CA GLU A 171 3.01 -9.04 23.82
C GLU A 171 1.63 -9.13 24.52
N LYS A 172 0.53 -9.22 23.78
CA LYS A 172 -0.82 -9.36 24.38
C LYS A 172 -1.11 -10.77 24.91
N TRP A 173 -0.31 -11.77 24.55
CA TRP A 173 -0.53 -13.19 24.90
C TRP A 173 0.50 -13.75 25.87
N ILE A 174 1.49 -12.96 26.29
CA ILE A 174 2.46 -13.26 27.36
C ILE A 174 2.02 -12.54 28.63
#